data_AF-A0A1J3G0C1-F1
#
_entry.id   AF-A0A1J3G0C1-F1
#
_cell.length_a   1.000
_cell.length_b   1.000
_cell.length_c   1.000
_cell.angle_alpha   90.00
_cell.angle_beta   90.00
_cell.angle_gamma   90.00
#
_symmetry.space_group_name_H-M   'P 1'
#
loop_
_entity.id
_entity.type
_entity.pdbx_description
1 polymer ?
#
loop_
_entity_poly.entity_id
_entity_poly.type
_entity_poly.pdbx_seq_one_letter_code
_entity_poly.pdbx_strand_id
1 'polypeptide(L)'
;GKDVIKKIRDSVKHVKTSESHEERFIELKEQLQVPSDKVLSLDDQTQWNTTYKMLVAASELKEVFYCLETADPDYKQPPSAE
;
A
#
# COMPACT_ATOMS: atom_id res chain seq x y z
N GLY A 1 -3.86 6.95 -15.20
CA GLY A 1 -4.27 5.57 -15.50
C GLY A 1 -3.19 4.55 -15.20
N LYS A 2 -2.35 4.18 -16.19
CA LYS A 2 -1.24 3.22 -16.00
C LYS A 2 -0.21 3.68 -14.96
N ASP A 3 0.09 4.97 -14.92
CA ASP A 3 1.05 5.54 -13.96
C ASP A 3 0.58 5.47 -12.51
N VAL A 4 -0.73 5.63 -12.27
CA VAL A 4 -1.34 5.51 -10.94
C VAL A 4 -1.23 4.07 -10.43
N ILE A 5 -1.57 3.08 -11.28
CA ILE A 5 -1.44 1.66 -10.94
C ILE A 5 0.03 1.31 -10.64
N LYS A 6 0.97 1.86 -11.40
CA LYS A 6 2.41 1.67 -11.15
C LYS A 6 2.81 2.23 -9.78
N LYS A 7 2.43 3.46 -9.43
CA LYS A 7 2.72 4.05 -8.11
C LYS A 7 2.15 3.23 -6.96
N ILE A 8 0.90 2.75 -7.09
CA ILE A 8 0.28 1.86 -6.10
C ILE A 8 1.07 0.56 -5.97
N ARG A 9 1.44 -0.05 -7.10
CA ARG A 9 2.25 -1.27 -7.10
C ARG A 9 3.61 -1.06 -6.42
N ASP A 10 4.29 0.03 -6.72
CA ASP A 10 5.58 0.36 -6.11
C ASP A 10 5.44 0.59 -4.59
N SER A 11 4.34 1.20 -4.15
CA SER A 11 4.01 1.36 -2.73
C SER A 11 3.75 0.04 -2.03
N VAL A 12 2.90 -0.81 -2.61
CA VAL A 12 2.63 -2.15 -2.09
C VAL A 12 3.90 -2.99 -2.03
N LYS A 13 4.76 -2.86 -3.05
CA LYS A 13 6.06 -3.51 -3.09
C LYS A 13 6.96 -3.02 -1.97
N HIS A 14 7.05 -1.72 -1.70
CA HIS A 14 7.83 -1.19 -0.57
C HIS A 14 7.43 -1.86 0.75
N VAL A 15 6.12 -1.87 1.04
CA VAL A 15 5.58 -2.50 2.26
C VAL A 15 5.90 -4.00 2.32
N LYS A 16 5.81 -4.71 1.19
CA LYS A 16 6.03 -6.16 1.11
C LYS A 16 7.49 -6.57 0.90
N THR A 17 8.43 -5.63 0.85
CA THR A 17 9.84 -5.95 0.56
C THR A 17 10.56 -6.56 1.77
N SER A 18 10.15 -6.21 2.99
CA SER A 18 10.71 -6.77 4.22
C SER A 18 9.65 -6.90 5.30
N GLU A 19 9.88 -7.80 6.25
CA GLU A 19 9.05 -7.98 7.45
C GLU A 19 8.98 -6.67 8.26
N SER A 20 10.09 -5.94 8.40
CA SER A 20 10.13 -4.66 9.10
C SER A 20 9.23 -3.58 8.48
N HIS A 21 9.15 -3.51 7.15
CA HIS A 21 8.25 -2.56 6.46
C HIS A 21 6.79 -2.96 6.65
N GLU A 22 6.51 -4.27 6.62
CA GLU A 22 5.16 -4.80 6.83
C GLU A 22 4.69 -4.59 8.27
N GLU A 23 5.52 -4.89 9.27
CA GLU A 23 5.26 -4.61 10.69
C GLU A 23 4.98 -3.12 10.89
N ARG A 24 5.83 -2.24 10.35
CA ARG A 24 5.65 -0.79 10.45
C ARG A 24 4.32 -0.33 9.86
N PHE A 25 3.93 -0.90 8.71
CA PHE A 25 2.66 -0.59 8.08
C PHE A 25 1.46 -1.06 8.92
N ILE A 26 1.56 -2.24 9.56
CA ILE A 26 0.53 -2.76 10.46
C ILE A 26 0.42 -1.87 11.71
N GLU A 27 1.54 -1.49 12.33
CA GLU A 27 1.55 -0.56 13.46
C GLU A 27 0.83 0.76 13.13
N LEU A 28 1.10 1.34 11.96
CA LEU A 28 0.43 2.56 11.51
C LEU A 28 -1.07 2.33 11.28
N LYS A 29 -1.45 1.20 10.69
CA LYS A 29 -2.86 0.82 10.50
C LYS A 29 -3.59 0.73 11.83
N GLU A 30 -2.98 0.14 12.84
CA GLU A 30 -3.51 0.02 14.20
C GLU A 30 -3.61 1.37 14.90
N GLN A 31 -2.56 2.20 14.82
CA GLN A 31 -2.52 3.55 15.39
C GLN A 31 -3.60 4.47 14.80
N LEU A 32 -3.84 4.36 13.49
CA LEU A 32 -4.88 5.12 12.79
C LEU A 32 -6.28 4.54 12.97
N GLN A 33 -6.41 3.34 13.55
CA GLN A 33 -7.67 2.63 13.75
C GLN A 33 -8.48 2.48 12.45
N VAL A 34 -7.80 2.22 11.32
CA VAL A 34 -8.45 2.12 10.01
C VAL A 34 -9.42 0.94 10.01
N PRO A 35 -10.73 1.15 9.77
CA PRO A 35 -11.75 0.10 9.85
C PRO A 35 -11.77 -0.74 8.56
N SER A 36 -10.66 -1.42 8.27
CA SER A 36 -10.53 -2.31 7.10
C SER A 36 -9.80 -3.59 7.49
N ASP A 37 -10.37 -4.74 7.08
CA ASP A 37 -9.74 -6.05 7.23
C ASP A 37 -8.85 -6.41 6.02
N LYS A 38 -8.68 -5.48 5.07
CA LYS A 38 -7.84 -5.75 3.89
C LYS A 38 -6.37 -5.87 4.30
N VAL A 39 -5.71 -6.75 3.56
CA VAL A 39 -4.27 -6.98 3.61
C VAL A 39 -3.71 -6.71 2.23
N LEU A 40 -2.57 -6.03 2.19
CA LEU A 40 -1.88 -5.77 0.93
C LEU A 40 -1.34 -7.07 0.32
N SER A 41 -1.37 -7.15 -1.00
CA SER A 41 -0.79 -8.26 -1.77
C SER A 41 -0.24 -7.73 -3.08
N LEU A 42 0.90 -8.27 -3.52
CA LEU A 42 1.41 -7.99 -4.86
C LEU A 42 0.48 -8.57 -5.92
N ASP A 43 0.31 -7.85 -7.02
CA ASP A 43 -0.44 -8.34 -8.17
C ASP A 43 0.44 -9.14 -9.13
N ASP A 44 -0.21 -10.00 -9.89
CA ASP A 44 0.29 -10.60 -11.11
C ASP A 44 -0.29 -9.83 -12.30
N GLN A 45 0.58 -9.16 -13.07
CA GLN A 45 0.19 -8.30 -14.20
C GLN A 45 -0.49 -9.06 -15.34
N THR A 46 -0.39 -10.40 -15.36
CA THR A 46 -1.10 -11.26 -16.31
C THR A 46 -2.51 -11.64 -15.84
N GLN A 47 -2.84 -11.38 -14.58
CA GLN A 47 -4.09 -11.77 -13.93
C GLN A 47 -4.80 -10.55 -13.31
N TRP A 48 -5.72 -9.94 -14.07
CA TRP A 48 -6.41 -8.71 -13.67
C TRP A 48 -7.12 -8.78 -12.31
N ASN A 49 -7.57 -9.97 -11.90
CA ASN A 49 -8.22 -10.21 -10.61
C ASN A 49 -7.27 -9.92 -9.43
N THR A 50 -5.97 -10.16 -9.59
CA THR A 50 -4.97 -9.86 -8.56
C THR A 50 -4.69 -8.36 -8.50
N THR A 51 -4.61 -7.69 -9.66
CA THR A 51 -4.51 -6.23 -9.74
C THR A 51 -5.71 -5.56 -9.08
N TYR A 52 -6.92 -6.05 -9.34
CA TYR A 52 -8.14 -5.55 -8.69
C TYR A 52 -8.06 -5.68 -7.16
N LYS A 53 -7.65 -6.85 -6.64
CA LYS A 53 -7.51 -7.05 -5.19
C LYS A 53 -6.49 -6.11 -4.57
N MET A 54 -5.33 -5.91 -5.22
CA MET A 54 -4.31 -4.95 -4.78
C MET A 54 -4.87 -3.52 -4.73
N LEU A 55 -5.59 -3.10 -5.77
CA LEU A 55 -6.16 -1.75 -5.85
C LEU A 55 -7.24 -1.52 -4.77
N VAL A 56 -8.11 -2.51 -4.52
CA VAL A 56 -9.12 -2.43 -3.45
C VAL A 56 -8.46 -2.28 -2.08
N ALA A 57 -7.48 -3.13 -1.77
CA ALA A 57 -6.76 -3.06 -0.50
C ALA A 57 -6.02 -1.72 -0.35
N ALA A 58 -5.34 -1.26 -1.41
CA ALA A 58 -4.61 0.01 -1.38
C ALA A 58 -5.55 1.22 -1.21
N SER A 59 -6.74 1.17 -1.80
CA SER A 59 -7.75 2.22 -1.64
C SER A 59 -8.29 2.31 -0.22
N GLU A 60 -8.55 1.16 0.42
CA GLU A 60 -9.05 1.12 1.81
C GLU A 60 -7.96 1.50 2.83
N LEU A 61 -6.69 1.30 2.49
CA LEU A 61 -5.54 1.56 3.37
C LEU A 61 -4.79 2.85 3.00
N LYS A 62 -5.40 3.75 2.19
CA LYS A 62 -4.73 4.94 1.64
C LYS A 62 -4.11 5.84 2.72
N GLU A 63 -4.78 5.99 3.86
CA GLU A 63 -4.35 6.87 4.95
C GLU A 63 -3.09 6.30 5.64
N VAL A 64 -2.97 4.97 5.70
CA VAL A 64 -1.78 4.30 6.22
C VAL A 64 -0.57 4.58 5.32
N PHE A 65 -0.74 4.55 4.00
CA PHE A 65 0.34 4.93 3.07
C PHE A 65 0.78 6.39 3.22
N TYR A 66 -0.17 7.31 3.44
CA TYR A 66 0.15 8.72 3.67
C TYR A 66 0.94 8.91 4.97
N CYS A 67 0.55 8.23 6.05
CA CYS A 67 1.32 8.25 7.29
C CYS A 67 2.69 7.59 7.13
N LEU A 68 2.80 6.53 6.33
CA LEU A 68 4.08 5.88 6.04
C LEU A 68 5.07 6.85 5.39
N GLU A 69 4.63 7.72 4.47
CA GLU A 69 5.49 8.73 3.82
C GLU A 69 6.15 9.67 4.85
N THR A 70 5.43 10.00 5.91
CA THR A 70 5.97 10.85 6.99
C THR A 70 6.81 10.07 8.01
N ALA A 71 6.56 8.78 8.16
CA ALA A 71 7.13 7.94 9.22
C ALA A 71 8.37 7.15 8.76
N ASP A 72 8.52 6.93 7.47
CA ASP A 72 9.60 6.17 6.85
C ASP A 72 10.38 7.06 5.85
N PRO A 73 11.59 7.52 6.19
CA PRO A 73 12.40 8.38 5.32
C PRO A 73 12.88 7.67 4.03
N ASP A 74 12.85 6.33 3.99
CA ASP A 74 13.17 5.54 2.82
C ASP A 74 11.94 5.36 1.89
N TYR A 75 10.74 5.68 2.36
CA TYR A 75 9.51 5.64 1.58
C TYR A 75 9.19 7.00 0.93
N LYS A 76 9.59 7.17 -0.34
CA LYS A 76 9.53 8.46 -1.06
C LYS A 76 8.44 8.56 -2.13
N GLN A 77 7.60 7.54 -2.28
CA GLN A 77 6.63 7.46 -3.38
C GLN A 77 5.28 6.89 -2.92
N PRO A 78 4.42 7.70 -2.28
CA PRO A 78 3.06 7.31 -1.95
C PRO A 78 2.20 7.09 -3.21
N PRO A 79 1.13 6.27 -3.11
CA PRO A 79 0.10 6.28 -4.13
C PRO A 79 -0.63 7.62 -4.08
N SER A 80 -0.40 8.44 -5.11
CA SER A 80 -1.01 9.78 -5.24
C SER A 80 -2.53 9.69 -5.14
N ALA A 81 -3.13 10.54 -4.29
CA ALA A 81 -4.56 10.85 -4.36
C ALA A 81 -4.77 11.82 -5.53
N GLU A 82 -5.17 11.30 -6.70
CA GLU A 82 -5.91 12.12 -7.65
C GLU A 82 -7.41 11.99 -7.36
#